data_AF-A0A1W2LNJ6-F1
#
_entry.id   AF-A0A1W2LNJ6-F1
#
_cell.length_a   1.000
_cell.length_b   1.000
_cell.length_c   1.000
_cell.angle_alpha   90.00
_cell.angle_beta   90.00
_cell.angle_gamma   90.00
#
_symmetry.space_group_name_H-M   'P 1'
#
loop_
_entity.id
_entity.type
_entity.pdbx_description
1 polymer ?
#
loop_
_entity_poly.entity_id
_entity_poly.type
_entity_poly.pdbx_seq_one_letter_code
_entity_poly.pdbx_strand_id
1 'polypeptide(L)'
;MPRNQRTAGRHRMARRTKVATGATALALAVGGIVVVNTTGTPDAARADGADKSFFIDITKVPRGNNVNLDLAKRGARGTFTVDCGRNENGHFNGDNFIAQPGVRNGAEHLHDYVGNLSTNADSNNKSLLRAGTTCKNGDKSAYFWPVIRINTEEEEANEAANEEKLAADRVDAAKDEAGAQVDCPDVASELEEVPDQAMPAVDENLDKLDRESENANNQLAQGKQAGQVLDELKNKRKPSIRQIGDTMRQAGKPVAKNEDQLASCAVKQNGKGGLDNGGDNSNVNAAGDAEKKKADGNAADLPGVNDNNEIGDNEGEIQRAEKVDLTFTSGGARRVVAMPKFLRVLYGDAKQSTNGPANARPSWTCTGFEDRLTELYPICPRGSKVTRIHSFPNCWDGKNTDSANHRTHIVFSDRNGKCPRGFKNVPQLRITLVYDIPADIQAAGQYAVDAFAQEKHNPRSDHDDFANVMSQRLMNQLVKCINSGKRCRQ
;
A
#
# COMPACT_ATOMS: atom_id res chain seq x y z
N MET A 1 -44.66 18.89 -54.90
CA MET A 1 -45.62 19.96 -55.32
C MET A 1 -46.84 19.29 -55.93
N PRO A 2 -48.03 19.91 -56.00
CA PRO A 2 -48.47 21.27 -55.58
C PRO A 2 -49.23 21.23 -54.22
N ARG A 3 -49.88 22.28 -53.67
CA ARG A 3 -49.70 23.76 -53.68
C ARG A 3 -50.25 24.33 -52.35
N ASN A 4 -49.82 25.55 -51.98
CA ASN A 4 -50.35 26.32 -50.85
C ASN A 4 -51.79 26.83 -51.05
N GLN A 5 -52.53 27.05 -49.96
CA GLN A 5 -53.02 28.39 -49.59
C GLN A 5 -53.33 28.53 -48.09
N ARG A 6 -53.60 29.77 -47.61
CA ARG A 6 -53.66 30.19 -46.19
C ARG A 6 -54.90 31.03 -45.89
N THR A 7 -55.44 30.94 -44.67
CA THR A 7 -56.09 32.05 -43.93
C THR A 7 -56.21 31.69 -42.43
N ALA A 8 -56.39 32.61 -41.46
CA ALA A 8 -55.81 33.95 -41.26
C ALA A 8 -56.16 34.54 -39.85
N GLY A 9 -55.22 35.28 -39.24
CA GLY A 9 -55.44 36.13 -38.04
C GLY A 9 -54.94 35.52 -36.72
N ARG A 10 -54.64 36.28 -35.66
CA ARG A 10 -54.65 37.74 -35.37
C ARG A 10 -54.02 37.91 -33.95
N HIS A 11 -53.25 38.92 -33.50
CA HIS A 11 -52.65 40.19 -33.97
C HIS A 11 -51.09 40.04 -34.04
N ARG A 12 -50.15 40.96 -34.38
CA ARG A 12 -49.91 42.44 -34.30
C ARG A 12 -49.54 42.98 -32.89
N MET A 13 -48.53 43.83 -32.64
CA MET A 13 -47.36 44.45 -33.34
C MET A 13 -46.33 44.80 -32.22
N ALA A 14 -44.99 44.83 -32.34
CA ALA A 14 -44.09 45.69 -33.14
C ALA A 14 -44.29 47.22 -32.87
N ARG A 15 -43.30 48.12 -32.75
CA ARG A 15 -41.80 48.08 -32.72
C ARG A 15 -41.29 49.53 -32.46
N ARG A 16 -39.99 49.71 -32.10
CA ARG A 16 -39.11 50.88 -32.49
C ARG A 16 -39.41 52.29 -31.88
N THR A 17 -38.49 53.27 -31.72
CA THR A 17 -36.99 53.36 -31.68
C THR A 17 -36.51 54.79 -31.23
N LYS A 18 -35.21 54.93 -30.87
CA LYS A 18 -34.32 56.13 -31.06
C LYS A 18 -34.56 57.36 -30.12
N VAL A 19 -33.58 58.22 -29.78
CA VAL A 19 -32.09 58.23 -29.95
C VAL A 19 -31.38 59.07 -28.85
N ALA A 20 -30.05 58.99 -28.77
CA ALA A 20 -29.11 59.65 -27.84
C ALA A 20 -29.19 61.21 -27.80
N THR A 21 -28.64 61.93 -26.80
CA THR A 21 -27.19 62.26 -26.65
C THR A 21 -26.94 63.09 -25.37
N GLY A 22 -25.79 62.93 -24.69
CA GLY A 22 -25.36 63.78 -23.56
C GLY A 22 -24.01 63.29 -22.99
N ALA A 23 -23.13 64.19 -22.54
CA ALA A 23 -21.71 63.87 -22.31
C ALA A 23 -21.19 64.11 -20.87
N THR A 24 -20.03 63.52 -20.64
CA THR A 24 -19.15 63.42 -19.45
C THR A 24 -19.09 64.61 -18.48
N ALA A 25 -19.08 64.30 -17.18
CA ALA A 25 -18.41 65.07 -16.12
C ALA A 25 -17.85 64.12 -15.04
N LEU A 26 -16.83 64.56 -14.28
CA LEU A 26 -15.97 63.69 -13.45
C LEU A 26 -16.32 63.76 -11.95
N ALA A 27 -16.42 62.61 -11.27
CA ALA A 27 -16.44 62.55 -9.80
C ALA A 27 -15.85 61.23 -9.24
N LEU A 28 -14.68 61.38 -8.61
CA LEU A 28 -14.03 60.60 -7.53
C LEU A 28 -14.62 59.24 -7.08
N ALA A 29 -13.73 58.25 -6.93
CA ALA A 29 -14.02 56.98 -6.29
C ALA A 29 -14.00 57.06 -4.74
N VAL A 30 -14.93 56.35 -4.11
CA VAL A 30 -14.83 55.86 -2.73
C VAL A 30 -15.27 54.40 -2.73
N GLY A 31 -14.52 53.53 -2.05
CA GLY A 31 -14.79 52.08 -2.03
C GLY A 31 -16.03 51.73 -1.20
N GLY A 32 -16.76 50.69 -1.64
CA GLY A 32 -18.02 50.27 -1.01
C GLY A 32 -18.49 48.89 -1.49
N ILE A 33 -17.59 47.90 -1.51
CA ILE A 33 -18.00 46.50 -1.76
C ILE A 33 -18.78 46.02 -0.53
N VAL A 34 -20.06 45.70 -0.74
CA VAL A 34 -20.89 45.06 0.29
C VAL A 34 -20.47 43.59 0.39
N VAL A 35 -19.51 43.31 1.27
CA VAL A 35 -19.17 41.94 1.66
C VAL A 35 -20.31 41.41 2.51
N VAL A 36 -21.00 40.39 2.01
CA VAL A 36 -21.99 39.65 2.80
C VAL A 36 -21.21 38.70 3.72
N ASN A 37 -20.94 39.15 4.94
CA ASN A 37 -20.40 38.30 6.00
C ASN A 37 -21.47 37.26 6.38
N THR A 38 -21.43 36.10 5.72
CA THR A 38 -22.06 34.89 6.23
C THR A 38 -21.30 34.45 7.48
N THR A 39 -21.74 34.94 8.64
CA THR A 39 -21.24 34.47 9.93
C THR A 39 -21.63 33.01 10.12
N GLY A 40 -20.72 32.10 9.76
CA GLY A 40 -20.81 30.71 10.20
C GLY A 40 -20.82 30.65 11.72
N THR A 41 -21.58 29.72 12.28
CA THR A 41 -21.50 29.38 13.70
C THR A 41 -20.10 28.83 14.00
N PRO A 42 -19.44 29.23 15.12
CA PRO A 42 -18.09 28.77 15.43
C PRO A 42 -17.94 27.24 15.60
N ASP A 43 -19.02 26.54 15.89
CA ASP A 43 -19.09 25.09 16.18
C ASP A 43 -18.93 24.22 14.90
N ALA A 44 -18.02 24.59 14.01
CA ALA A 44 -17.72 23.94 12.75
C ALA A 44 -16.24 24.12 12.32
N ALA A 45 -15.32 24.09 13.28
CA ALA A 45 -13.97 23.61 13.00
C ALA A 45 -14.05 22.18 12.45
N ARG A 46 -13.08 21.80 11.60
CA ARG A 46 -13.07 20.48 10.97
C ARG A 46 -11.96 19.63 11.55
N ALA A 47 -12.31 18.78 12.52
CA ALA A 47 -11.62 17.51 12.70
C ALA A 47 -11.71 16.74 11.36
N ASP A 48 -10.60 16.23 10.81
CA ASP A 48 -10.65 15.38 9.59
C ASP A 48 -11.03 13.91 9.91
N GLY A 49 -11.89 13.74 10.91
CA GLY A 49 -12.43 12.46 11.33
C GLY A 49 -13.35 11.85 10.26
N ALA A 50 -13.34 10.53 10.17
CA ALA A 50 -14.19 9.76 9.25
C ALA A 50 -15.68 10.15 9.37
N ASP A 51 -16.35 10.32 8.21
CA ASP A 51 -17.77 10.67 8.16
C ASP A 51 -18.62 9.71 9.00
N LYS A 52 -19.47 10.24 9.89
CA LYS A 52 -20.22 9.41 10.85
C LYS A 52 -21.22 8.44 10.19
N SER A 53 -21.53 8.61 8.91
CA SER A 53 -22.28 7.62 8.09
C SER A 53 -21.45 6.39 7.68
N PHE A 54 -20.13 6.43 7.85
CA PHE A 54 -19.23 5.28 7.70
C PHE A 54 -19.25 4.32 8.88
N PHE A 55 -20.01 4.60 9.95
CA PHE A 55 -20.09 3.76 11.15
C PHE A 55 -21.41 2.98 11.21
N ILE A 56 -21.34 1.71 11.63
CA ILE A 56 -22.50 0.84 11.77
C ILE A 56 -22.42 -0.03 13.03
N ASP A 57 -23.50 -0.03 13.80
CA ASP A 57 -23.74 -1.04 14.85
C ASP A 57 -23.75 -2.44 14.21
N ILE A 58 -22.75 -3.26 14.58
CA ILE A 58 -22.50 -4.58 13.98
C ILE A 58 -23.72 -5.50 14.09
N THR A 59 -24.62 -5.29 15.08
CA THR A 59 -25.82 -6.12 15.25
C THR A 59 -26.80 -5.95 14.09
N LYS A 60 -26.78 -4.80 13.41
CA LYS A 60 -27.60 -4.45 12.22
C LYS A 60 -27.06 -5.05 10.92
N VAL A 61 -25.79 -5.43 10.88
CA VAL A 61 -25.18 -6.08 9.70
C VAL A 61 -25.79 -7.49 9.51
N PRO A 62 -26.17 -7.92 8.29
CA PRO A 62 -26.75 -9.25 8.07
C PRO A 62 -25.81 -10.41 8.43
N ARG A 63 -26.36 -11.43 9.12
CA ARG A 63 -25.63 -12.66 9.49
C ARG A 63 -25.32 -13.53 8.28
N GLY A 64 -24.20 -14.23 8.31
CA GLY A 64 -23.84 -15.25 7.32
C GLY A 64 -23.26 -14.70 6.00
N ASN A 65 -22.94 -13.41 5.91
CA ASN A 65 -22.27 -12.87 4.72
C ASN A 65 -20.74 -13.15 4.71
N ASN A 66 -20.14 -13.59 5.82
CA ASN A 66 -18.75 -14.06 5.86
C ASN A 66 -18.58 -15.44 5.17
N VAL A 67 -18.42 -15.41 3.84
CA VAL A 67 -18.27 -16.62 3.01
C VAL A 67 -17.07 -17.50 3.42
N ASN A 68 -16.01 -16.93 4.00
CA ASN A 68 -14.80 -17.66 4.34
C ASN A 68 -15.01 -18.64 5.50
N LEU A 69 -15.97 -18.37 6.40
CA LEU A 69 -16.37 -19.35 7.43
C LEU A 69 -17.01 -20.61 6.83
N ASP A 70 -17.74 -20.48 5.72
CA ASP A 70 -18.37 -21.62 5.04
C ASP A 70 -17.38 -22.37 4.15
N LEU A 71 -16.43 -21.67 3.53
CA LEU A 71 -15.29 -22.29 2.84
C LEU A 71 -14.46 -23.14 3.82
N ALA A 72 -14.15 -22.62 5.02
CA ALA A 72 -13.40 -23.34 6.06
C ALA A 72 -14.10 -24.64 6.55
N LYS A 73 -15.43 -24.75 6.44
CA LYS A 73 -16.20 -25.97 6.76
C LYS A 73 -16.15 -27.02 5.64
N ARG A 74 -15.98 -26.59 4.38
CA ARG A 74 -16.06 -27.42 3.15
C ARG A 74 -14.71 -27.98 2.69
N GLY A 75 -13.63 -27.20 2.85
CA GLY A 75 -12.30 -27.55 2.36
C GLY A 75 -11.55 -28.55 3.22
N ALA A 76 -10.26 -28.74 2.91
CA ALA A 76 -9.33 -29.41 3.80
C ALA A 76 -9.24 -28.64 5.12
N ARG A 77 -9.56 -29.31 6.23
CA ARG A 77 -9.73 -28.72 7.58
C ARG A 77 -8.42 -28.33 8.28
N GLY A 78 -7.29 -28.51 7.61
CA GLY A 78 -5.99 -28.20 8.18
C GLY A 78 -5.69 -26.71 8.08
N THR A 79 -4.95 -26.20 9.07
CA THR A 79 -4.56 -24.79 9.20
C THR A 79 -3.10 -24.69 9.59
N PHE A 80 -2.45 -23.62 9.16
CA PHE A 80 -1.07 -23.32 9.53
C PHE A 80 -0.99 -21.86 9.97
N THR A 81 -0.79 -21.64 11.27
CA THR A 81 -0.68 -20.30 11.87
C THR A 81 0.79 -19.95 12.07
N VAL A 82 1.15 -18.73 11.68
CA VAL A 82 2.49 -18.15 11.85
C VAL A 82 2.43 -17.07 12.94
N ASP A 83 3.43 -17.04 13.80
CA ASP A 83 3.55 -16.07 14.90
C ASP A 83 4.68 -15.05 14.62
N CYS A 84 4.30 -13.85 14.15
CA CYS A 84 5.21 -12.74 13.79
C CYS A 84 5.05 -11.50 14.70
N GLY A 85 4.47 -11.65 15.89
CA GLY A 85 4.17 -10.51 16.76
C GLY A 85 3.08 -9.58 16.19
N ARG A 86 3.11 -8.33 16.62
CA ARG A 86 2.13 -7.26 16.37
C ARG A 86 2.85 -5.91 16.19
N ASN A 87 3.96 -5.95 15.45
CA ASN A 87 4.86 -4.82 15.25
C ASN A 87 5.33 -4.16 16.57
N GLU A 88 5.76 -4.97 17.53
CA GLU A 88 6.43 -4.48 18.75
C GLU A 88 7.72 -3.68 18.46
N ASN A 89 8.29 -3.84 17.26
CA ASN A 89 9.48 -3.13 16.76
C ASN A 89 9.19 -1.75 16.12
N GLY A 90 7.93 -1.34 15.96
CA GLY A 90 7.57 0.02 15.51
C GLY A 90 7.88 0.34 14.06
N HIS A 91 7.86 -0.66 13.18
CA HIS A 91 8.09 -0.52 11.74
C HIS A 91 6.83 0.03 11.07
N PHE A 92 6.77 1.35 10.90
CA PHE A 92 5.72 2.04 10.15
C PHE A 92 6.35 2.88 9.04
N ASN A 93 5.79 2.83 7.83
CA ASN A 93 6.08 3.76 6.73
C ASN A 93 4.92 3.78 5.72
N GLY A 94 4.88 4.82 4.87
CA GLY A 94 3.91 4.92 3.78
C GLY A 94 4.45 4.46 2.44
N ASP A 95 5.47 3.61 2.43
CA ASP A 95 5.94 3.00 1.19
C ASP A 95 5.00 1.85 0.78
N ASN A 96 4.94 1.54 -0.51
CA ASN A 96 4.34 0.28 -0.95
C ASN A 96 5.19 -0.35 -2.05
N PHE A 97 6.17 -1.17 -1.64
CA PHE A 97 7.09 -1.84 -2.55
C PHE A 97 6.42 -2.85 -3.50
N ILE A 98 5.14 -3.20 -3.29
CA ILE A 98 4.38 -4.03 -4.22
C ILE A 98 3.76 -3.15 -5.30
N ALA A 99 2.90 -2.21 -4.90
CA ALA A 99 2.08 -1.41 -5.82
C ALA A 99 2.80 -0.18 -6.42
N GLN A 100 3.79 0.38 -5.73
CA GLN A 100 4.57 1.55 -6.15
C GLN A 100 6.06 1.42 -5.74
N PRO A 101 6.80 0.44 -6.30
CA PRO A 101 8.20 0.21 -5.96
C PRO A 101 9.10 1.41 -6.30
N GLY A 102 10.01 1.76 -5.41
CA GLY A 102 10.88 2.93 -5.51
C GLY A 102 10.18 4.28 -5.31
N VAL A 103 8.90 4.32 -4.97
CA VAL A 103 8.19 5.56 -4.63
C VAL A 103 8.11 5.68 -3.11
N ARG A 104 8.95 6.55 -2.56
CA ARG A 104 8.89 6.95 -1.14
C ARG A 104 7.54 7.57 -0.85
N ASN A 105 6.88 7.13 0.22
CA ASN A 105 5.53 7.54 0.62
C ASN A 105 4.47 7.36 -0.48
N GLY A 106 4.69 6.44 -1.44
CA GLY A 106 3.75 6.19 -2.54
C GLY A 106 2.37 5.70 -2.10
N ALA A 107 2.23 5.22 -0.87
CA ALA A 107 0.92 4.91 -0.28
C ALA A 107 0.16 6.16 0.18
N GLU A 108 0.80 7.33 0.33
CA GLU A 108 0.23 8.58 0.87
C GLU A 108 -0.45 8.40 2.27
N HIS A 109 -0.26 7.25 2.94
CA HIS A 109 -0.84 6.82 4.23
C HIS A 109 0.09 5.82 4.92
N LEU A 110 0.01 5.59 6.25
CA LEU A 110 0.90 4.64 6.95
C LEU A 110 0.44 3.17 6.93
N HIS A 111 1.39 2.27 6.71
CA HIS A 111 1.24 0.82 6.95
C HIS A 111 1.93 0.35 8.23
N ASP A 112 1.32 -0.65 8.87
CA ASP A 112 1.82 -1.46 9.99
C ASP A 112 2.45 -2.76 9.45
N TYR A 113 3.71 -3.03 9.77
CA TYR A 113 4.47 -4.16 9.19
C TYR A 113 4.76 -5.28 10.20
N VAL A 114 4.53 -6.54 9.80
CA VAL A 114 5.08 -7.73 10.49
C VAL A 114 5.76 -8.71 9.54
N GLY A 115 6.63 -9.53 10.11
CA GLY A 115 7.49 -10.44 9.38
C GLY A 115 8.75 -9.73 8.91
N ASN A 116 8.85 -9.50 7.60
CA ASN A 116 10.05 -8.99 6.96
C ASN A 116 10.52 -7.62 7.48
N LEU A 117 11.76 -7.57 8.01
CA LEU A 117 12.34 -6.37 8.62
C LEU A 117 12.98 -5.35 7.65
N SER A 118 12.96 -5.56 6.32
CA SER A 118 13.52 -4.59 5.36
C SER A 118 12.46 -3.80 4.59
N THR A 119 11.17 -3.98 4.85
CA THR A 119 10.06 -3.49 4.02
C THR A 119 9.97 -1.96 3.96
N ASN A 120 10.30 -1.40 2.79
CA ASN A 120 10.31 0.03 2.46
C ASN A 120 10.32 0.19 0.93
N ALA A 121 10.24 1.40 0.35
CA ALA A 121 10.02 1.62 -1.08
C ALA A 121 11.04 0.93 -1.99
N ASP A 122 12.31 0.89 -1.57
CA ASP A 122 13.41 0.28 -2.34
C ASP A 122 13.45 -1.25 -2.19
N SER A 123 12.46 -1.84 -1.51
CA SER A 123 12.40 -3.28 -1.31
C SER A 123 12.13 -4.05 -2.58
N ASN A 124 12.93 -5.08 -2.74
CA ASN A 124 12.91 -6.01 -3.84
C ASN A 124 13.07 -7.43 -3.29
N ASN A 125 12.95 -8.43 -4.15
CA ASN A 125 13.09 -9.85 -3.79
C ASN A 125 14.34 -10.21 -2.95
N LYS A 126 15.38 -9.36 -2.91
CA LYS A 126 16.66 -9.62 -2.21
C LYS A 126 16.80 -8.95 -0.87
N SER A 127 16.36 -7.69 -0.73
CA SER A 127 16.22 -7.09 0.59
C SER A 127 15.30 -7.99 1.40
N LEU A 128 14.17 -8.37 0.81
CA LEU A 128 13.22 -9.32 1.37
C LEU A 128 13.85 -10.70 1.69
N LEU A 129 14.68 -11.27 0.81
CA LEU A 129 15.36 -12.55 1.10
C LEU A 129 16.42 -12.47 2.19
N ARG A 130 17.17 -11.36 2.28
CA ARG A 130 18.28 -11.20 3.22
C ARG A 130 17.82 -10.71 4.59
N ALA A 131 16.76 -9.92 4.65
CA ALA A 131 16.16 -9.35 5.87
C ALA A 131 16.06 -10.33 7.06
N GLY A 132 16.16 -9.80 8.27
CA GLY A 132 15.64 -10.47 9.44
C GLY A 132 14.11 -10.57 9.39
N THR A 133 13.52 -11.26 10.37
CA THR A 133 12.07 -11.37 10.48
C THR A 133 11.60 -11.38 11.94
N THR A 134 10.43 -10.83 12.21
CA THR A 134 9.73 -10.99 13.50
C THR A 134 9.08 -12.36 13.64
N CYS A 135 8.94 -13.14 12.55
CA CYS A 135 8.31 -14.47 12.56
C CYS A 135 9.19 -15.52 13.24
N LYS A 136 8.68 -16.11 14.33
CA LYS A 136 9.38 -17.06 15.21
C LYS A 136 9.87 -18.34 14.49
N ASN A 137 9.29 -18.66 13.35
CA ASN A 137 9.59 -19.82 12.52
C ASN A 137 10.58 -19.53 11.37
N GLY A 138 11.10 -18.32 11.26
CA GLY A 138 12.00 -17.90 10.18
C GLY A 138 11.30 -17.62 8.84
N ASP A 139 9.98 -17.39 8.84
CA ASP A 139 9.27 -16.87 7.68
C ASP A 139 9.71 -15.43 7.37
N LYS A 140 10.34 -15.20 6.22
CA LYS A 140 10.74 -13.86 5.78
C LYS A 140 9.64 -13.12 5.00
N SER A 141 8.42 -13.64 4.95
CA SER A 141 7.32 -12.98 4.24
C SER A 141 6.98 -11.60 4.84
N ALA A 142 6.56 -10.68 3.98
CA ALA A 142 6.02 -9.39 4.40
C ALA A 142 4.50 -9.48 4.51
N TYR A 143 3.95 -8.98 5.61
CA TYR A 143 2.51 -8.84 5.88
C TYR A 143 2.28 -7.41 6.35
N PHE A 144 1.42 -6.64 5.68
CA PHE A 144 1.22 -5.23 6.04
C PHE A 144 -0.15 -4.67 5.64
N TRP A 145 -0.71 -3.88 6.54
CA TRP A 145 -2.05 -3.29 6.46
C TRP A 145 -1.98 -1.82 6.85
N PRO A 146 -2.86 -0.92 6.36
CA PRO A 146 -2.89 0.46 6.82
C PRO A 146 -3.22 0.52 8.31
N VAL A 147 -2.60 1.46 9.02
CA VAL A 147 -2.80 1.64 10.47
C VAL A 147 -4.24 2.05 10.80
N ILE A 148 -4.58 1.98 12.09
CA ILE A 148 -5.79 2.57 12.65
C ILE A 148 -5.38 3.74 13.52
N ARG A 149 -6.10 4.87 13.45
CA ARG A 149 -5.93 5.99 14.37
C ARG A 149 -7.17 6.21 15.23
N ILE A 150 -6.95 6.81 16.39
CA ILE A 150 -7.98 7.52 17.16
C ILE A 150 -7.65 9.01 17.09
N ASN A 151 -8.60 9.83 16.64
CA ASN A 151 -8.48 11.28 16.68
C ASN A 151 -9.57 11.81 17.65
N THR A 152 -9.14 12.52 18.68
CA THR A 152 -9.99 13.11 19.71
C THR A 152 -9.74 14.62 19.83
N GLU A 153 -10.83 15.37 19.88
CA GLU A 153 -10.92 16.84 19.89
C GLU A 153 -10.11 17.56 21.00
N GLU A 154 -9.43 16.83 21.91
CA GLU A 154 -8.51 17.40 22.90
C GLU A 154 -7.07 17.63 22.36
N GLU A 155 -6.67 17.02 21.23
CA GLU A 155 -5.32 17.23 20.65
C GLU A 155 -5.24 18.51 19.77
N GLU A 156 -6.32 18.86 19.06
CA GLU A 156 -6.45 20.08 18.21
C GLU A 156 -6.09 21.39 18.95
N ALA A 157 -6.19 21.40 20.29
CA ALA A 157 -5.94 22.56 21.13
C ALA A 157 -4.49 23.09 21.11
N ASN A 158 -3.53 22.34 20.54
CA ASN A 158 -2.10 22.73 20.49
C ASN A 158 -1.58 23.11 19.09
N GLU A 159 -2.36 22.91 18.02
CA GLU A 159 -1.83 22.97 16.65
C GLU A 159 -1.45 24.37 16.15
N ALA A 160 -2.04 25.42 16.75
CA ALA A 160 -1.70 26.81 16.46
C ALA A 160 -0.23 27.20 16.76
N ALA A 161 0.55 26.30 17.36
CA ALA A 161 2.00 26.46 17.56
C ALA A 161 2.85 25.80 16.46
N ASN A 162 2.29 25.00 15.55
CA ASN A 162 3.04 24.07 14.71
C ASN A 162 3.19 24.51 13.24
N GLU A 163 2.36 25.45 12.73
CA GLU A 163 2.43 25.93 11.34
C GLU A 163 3.82 26.47 10.95
N GLU A 164 4.50 27.18 11.85
CA GLU A 164 5.82 27.77 11.58
C GLU A 164 6.95 26.71 11.55
N LYS A 165 6.83 25.63 12.34
CA LYS A 165 7.73 24.45 12.23
C LYS A 165 7.45 23.70 10.93
N LEU A 166 6.19 23.42 10.63
CA LEU A 166 5.75 22.76 9.39
C LEU A 166 6.14 23.52 8.12
N ALA A 167 6.40 24.83 8.19
CA ALA A 167 6.94 25.62 7.08
C ALA A 167 8.45 25.45 6.92
N ALA A 168 9.20 25.33 8.02
CA ALA A 168 10.65 25.06 8.00
C ALA A 168 10.95 23.62 7.55
N ASP A 169 10.26 22.63 8.13
CA ASP A 169 10.44 21.21 7.83
C ASP A 169 10.20 20.89 6.33
N ARG A 170 9.22 21.56 5.69
CA ARG A 170 8.98 21.45 4.24
C ARG A 170 10.15 21.98 3.39
N VAL A 171 10.88 22.99 3.88
CA VAL A 171 12.06 23.54 3.18
C VAL A 171 13.28 22.63 3.32
N ASP A 172 13.33 21.77 4.34
CA ASP A 172 14.37 20.74 4.49
C ASP A 172 14.00 19.44 3.75
N ALA A 173 12.75 18.96 3.83
CA ALA A 173 12.27 17.82 3.03
C ALA A 173 12.45 18.04 1.52
N ALA A 174 12.21 19.27 1.03
CA ALA A 174 12.44 19.65 -0.37
C ALA A 174 13.92 19.64 -0.81
N LYS A 175 14.88 19.55 0.13
CA LYS A 175 16.31 19.37 -0.19
C LYS A 175 16.66 17.89 -0.36
N ASP A 176 16.04 17.01 0.42
CA ASP A 176 16.26 15.57 0.35
C ASP A 176 15.56 14.93 -0.86
N GLU A 177 14.36 15.38 -1.23
CA GLU A 177 13.67 14.91 -2.45
C GLU A 177 14.46 15.21 -3.75
N ALA A 178 15.27 16.27 -3.76
CA ALA A 178 16.12 16.66 -4.89
C ALA A 178 17.33 15.74 -5.10
N GLY A 179 17.50 14.71 -4.26
CA GLY A 179 18.62 13.77 -4.29
C GLY A 179 18.81 13.05 -5.62
N ALA A 180 20.08 13.01 -6.07
CA ALA A 180 20.53 12.05 -7.06
C ALA A 180 20.85 10.72 -6.35
N GLN A 181 20.21 9.62 -6.77
CA GLN A 181 20.39 8.28 -6.20
C GLN A 181 21.15 7.38 -7.19
N VAL A 182 21.97 6.48 -6.67
CA VAL A 182 22.63 5.45 -7.47
C VAL A 182 21.66 4.30 -7.80
N ASP A 183 21.66 3.91 -9.07
CA ASP A 183 20.92 2.79 -9.62
C ASP A 183 21.91 1.69 -10.06
N CYS A 184 21.85 0.51 -9.44
CA CYS A 184 22.88 -0.53 -9.63
C CYS A 184 22.34 -1.84 -10.21
N PRO A 185 23.08 -2.50 -11.13
CA PRO A 185 22.73 -3.83 -11.63
C PRO A 185 22.55 -4.87 -10.53
N ASP A 186 21.55 -5.70 -10.74
CA ASP A 186 20.87 -6.40 -9.67
C ASP A 186 21.45 -7.82 -9.47
N VAL A 187 22.62 -7.91 -8.84
CA VAL A 187 23.50 -9.11 -8.79
C VAL A 187 22.78 -10.41 -8.39
N ALA A 188 22.12 -10.47 -7.22
CA ALA A 188 21.44 -11.70 -6.79
C ALA A 188 20.25 -12.19 -7.65
N SER A 189 19.82 -11.44 -8.68
CA SER A 189 18.73 -11.84 -9.59
C SER A 189 19.27 -12.63 -10.79
N GLU A 190 20.58 -12.57 -11.01
CA GLU A 190 21.32 -13.49 -11.89
C GLU A 190 21.63 -14.84 -11.21
N LEU A 191 21.18 -15.02 -9.96
CA LEU A 191 21.39 -16.24 -9.16
C LEU A 191 20.12 -17.09 -9.15
N GLU A 192 19.87 -17.77 -10.27
CA GLU A 192 18.68 -18.59 -10.53
C GLU A 192 18.30 -19.53 -9.36
N GLU A 193 19.30 -20.14 -8.73
CA GLU A 193 19.15 -20.92 -7.49
C GLU A 193 20.45 -20.86 -6.70
N VAL A 194 20.45 -20.26 -5.50
CA VAL A 194 21.58 -20.27 -4.56
C VAL A 194 21.48 -21.53 -3.68
N PRO A 195 22.43 -22.48 -3.74
CA PRO A 195 22.37 -23.68 -2.91
C PRO A 195 22.63 -23.38 -1.43
N ASP A 196 22.01 -24.14 -0.51
CA ASP A 196 22.08 -23.93 0.95
C ASP A 196 23.51 -23.71 1.49
N GLN A 197 24.50 -24.37 0.89
CA GLN A 197 25.92 -24.31 1.28
C GLN A 197 26.62 -23.01 0.83
N ALA A 198 26.11 -22.36 -0.22
CA ALA A 198 26.64 -21.11 -0.77
C ALA A 198 26.07 -19.87 -0.08
N MET A 199 24.84 -19.95 0.46
CA MET A 199 24.09 -18.80 0.97
C MET A 199 24.92 -17.88 1.88
N PRO A 200 25.62 -18.35 2.94
CA PRO A 200 26.29 -17.44 3.88
C PRO A 200 27.39 -16.58 3.22
N ALA A 201 28.12 -17.15 2.26
CA ALA A 201 29.19 -16.45 1.55
C ALA A 201 28.65 -15.58 0.40
N VAL A 202 27.49 -15.92 -0.17
CA VAL A 202 26.78 -15.06 -1.12
C VAL A 202 26.19 -13.85 -0.40
N ASP A 203 25.49 -14.07 0.72
CA ASP A 203 24.87 -13.04 1.54
C ASP A 203 25.90 -12.01 2.06
N GLU A 204 27.04 -12.46 2.63
CA GLU A 204 28.10 -11.56 3.13
C GLU A 204 28.65 -10.61 2.04
N ASN A 205 28.63 -11.03 0.77
CA ASN A 205 29.12 -10.21 -0.34
C ASN A 205 28.01 -9.39 -1.00
N LEU A 206 26.74 -9.82 -0.94
CA LEU A 206 25.60 -8.97 -1.29
C LEU A 206 25.45 -7.80 -0.30
N ASP A 207 25.66 -8.04 1.00
CA ASP A 207 25.60 -7.00 2.03
C ASP A 207 26.71 -5.95 1.89
N LYS A 208 27.85 -6.29 1.28
CA LYS A 208 28.89 -5.31 0.91
C LYS A 208 28.42 -4.43 -0.23
N LEU A 209 27.83 -5.03 -1.28
CA LEU A 209 27.32 -4.30 -2.44
C LEU A 209 26.22 -3.29 -2.08
N ASP A 210 25.34 -3.62 -1.13
CA ASP A 210 24.34 -2.69 -0.60
C ASP A 210 25.01 -1.52 0.13
N ARG A 211 25.89 -1.80 1.12
CA ARG A 211 26.60 -0.75 1.88
C ARG A 211 27.45 0.15 0.99
N GLU A 212 28.05 -0.39 -0.05
CA GLU A 212 28.80 0.38 -1.05
C GLU A 212 27.86 1.36 -1.78
N SER A 213 26.65 0.92 -2.16
CA SER A 213 25.61 1.76 -2.78
C SER A 213 25.03 2.80 -1.81
N GLU A 214 24.78 2.46 -0.54
CA GLU A 214 24.40 3.43 0.51
C GLU A 214 25.47 4.51 0.69
N ASN A 215 26.73 4.12 0.80
CA ASN A 215 27.85 5.06 0.89
C ASN A 215 27.96 5.95 -0.35
N ALA A 216 27.61 5.43 -1.53
CA ALA A 216 27.57 6.21 -2.75
C ALA A 216 26.42 7.22 -2.77
N ASN A 217 25.22 6.85 -2.30
CA ASN A 217 24.10 7.78 -2.11
C ASN A 217 24.45 8.90 -1.12
N ASN A 218 25.07 8.55 0.02
CA ASN A 218 25.56 9.54 1.00
C ASN A 218 26.60 10.50 0.40
N GLN A 219 27.45 10.03 -0.53
CA GLN A 219 28.38 10.91 -1.25
C GLN A 219 27.66 11.86 -2.23
N LEU A 220 26.59 11.43 -2.90
CA LEU A 220 25.79 12.29 -3.78
C LEU A 220 25.03 13.36 -2.98
N ALA A 221 24.44 13.00 -1.84
CA ALA A 221 23.81 13.95 -0.91
C ALA A 221 24.82 14.98 -0.37
N GLN A 222 26.07 14.58 -0.14
CA GLN A 222 27.19 15.48 0.21
C GLN A 222 27.74 16.29 -0.99
N GLY A 223 27.08 16.27 -2.15
CA GLY A 223 27.43 17.08 -3.32
C GLY A 223 28.64 16.58 -4.11
N LYS A 224 29.09 15.32 -3.95
CA LYS A 224 30.13 14.76 -4.83
C LYS A 224 29.64 14.64 -6.27
N GLN A 225 30.57 14.77 -7.22
CA GLN A 225 30.27 14.61 -8.64
C GLN A 225 29.89 13.16 -8.99
N ALA A 226 28.75 12.98 -9.65
CA ALA A 226 28.18 11.66 -9.95
C ALA A 226 29.15 10.70 -10.65
N GLY A 227 29.95 11.17 -11.62
CA GLY A 227 30.95 10.34 -12.30
C GLY A 227 31.98 9.74 -11.36
N GLN A 228 32.55 10.55 -10.45
CA GLN A 228 33.49 10.08 -9.43
C GLN A 228 32.83 9.05 -8.50
N VAL A 229 31.59 9.30 -8.07
CA VAL A 229 30.88 8.39 -7.17
C VAL A 229 30.63 7.03 -7.85
N LEU A 230 30.24 7.02 -9.12
CA LEU A 230 30.02 5.79 -9.89
C LEU A 230 31.32 5.02 -10.14
N ASP A 231 32.44 5.71 -10.41
CA ASP A 231 33.75 5.08 -10.56
C ASP A 231 34.30 4.55 -9.21
N GLU A 232 34.18 5.30 -8.11
CA GLU A 232 34.49 4.81 -6.76
C GLU A 232 33.68 3.55 -6.43
N LEU A 233 32.38 3.56 -6.74
CA LEU A 233 31.47 2.46 -6.46
C LEU A 233 31.75 1.22 -7.32
N LYS A 234 31.89 1.39 -8.64
CA LYS A 234 32.16 0.28 -9.57
C LYS A 234 33.41 -0.49 -9.16
N ASN A 235 34.44 0.20 -8.69
CA ASN A 235 35.69 -0.43 -8.24
C ASN A 235 35.54 -1.17 -6.89
N LYS A 236 34.66 -0.72 -5.98
CA LYS A 236 34.33 -1.43 -4.74
C LYS A 236 33.50 -2.69 -5.00
N ARG A 237 32.50 -2.60 -5.90
CA ARG A 237 31.57 -3.70 -6.21
C ARG A 237 32.23 -4.92 -6.84
N LYS A 238 33.27 -4.72 -7.66
CA LYS A 238 33.95 -5.79 -8.42
C LYS A 238 34.42 -6.98 -7.54
N PRO A 239 35.25 -6.79 -6.49
CA PRO A 239 35.64 -7.87 -5.56
C PRO A 239 34.46 -8.69 -5.02
N SER A 240 33.40 -8.03 -4.55
CA SER A 240 32.23 -8.69 -3.94
C SER A 240 31.44 -9.50 -4.98
N ILE A 241 31.24 -8.97 -6.19
CA ILE A 241 30.62 -9.67 -7.33
C ILE A 241 31.45 -10.88 -7.76
N ARG A 242 32.77 -10.72 -7.84
CA ARG A 242 33.68 -11.81 -8.21
C ARG A 242 33.62 -12.95 -7.20
N GLN A 243 33.64 -12.63 -5.91
CA GLN A 243 33.52 -13.62 -4.83
C GLN A 243 32.20 -14.40 -4.92
N ILE A 244 31.07 -13.72 -5.16
CA ILE A 244 29.77 -14.38 -5.44
C ILE A 244 29.90 -15.31 -6.65
N GLY A 245 30.48 -14.83 -7.75
CA GLY A 245 30.67 -15.62 -8.98
C GLY A 245 31.58 -16.85 -8.79
N ASP A 246 32.60 -16.76 -7.95
CA ASP A 246 33.49 -17.87 -7.57
C ASP A 246 32.76 -18.89 -6.68
N THR A 247 32.07 -18.45 -5.62
CA THR A 247 31.26 -19.31 -4.74
C THR A 247 30.16 -20.03 -5.50
N MET A 248 29.43 -19.33 -6.37
CA MET A 248 28.34 -19.88 -7.16
C MET A 248 28.81 -20.88 -8.23
N ARG A 249 30.02 -20.66 -8.81
CA ARG A 249 30.68 -21.66 -9.65
C ARG A 249 31.09 -22.92 -8.87
N GLN A 250 31.63 -22.77 -7.65
CA GLN A 250 31.96 -23.92 -6.78
C GLN A 250 30.72 -24.73 -6.39
N ALA A 251 29.58 -24.05 -6.21
CA ALA A 251 28.28 -24.67 -5.92
C ALA A 251 27.53 -25.22 -7.17
N GLY A 252 28.16 -25.22 -8.35
CA GLY A 252 27.59 -25.78 -9.58
C GLY A 252 26.50 -24.94 -10.26
N LYS A 253 26.36 -23.66 -9.88
CA LYS A 253 25.30 -22.74 -10.35
C LYS A 253 25.93 -21.42 -10.87
N PRO A 254 26.61 -21.42 -12.03
CA PRO A 254 27.32 -20.25 -12.52
C PRO A 254 26.40 -19.06 -12.83
N VAL A 255 26.88 -17.85 -12.52
CA VAL A 255 26.20 -16.58 -12.82
C VAL A 255 26.26 -16.26 -14.31
N ALA A 256 25.15 -15.81 -14.90
CA ALA A 256 25.03 -15.62 -16.36
C ALA A 256 25.69 -14.33 -16.89
N LYS A 257 25.63 -13.22 -16.14
CA LYS A 257 26.25 -11.93 -16.51
C LYS A 257 27.68 -11.82 -15.98
N ASN A 258 28.51 -11.02 -16.65
CA ASN A 258 29.91 -10.84 -16.26
C ASN A 258 30.12 -9.76 -15.17
N GLU A 259 31.28 -9.81 -14.52
CA GLU A 259 31.63 -8.94 -13.38
C GLU A 259 31.52 -7.45 -13.71
N ASP A 260 31.98 -7.02 -14.89
CA ASP A 260 31.94 -5.61 -15.32
C ASP A 260 30.52 -5.12 -15.60
N GLN A 261 29.66 -5.97 -16.16
CA GLN A 261 28.23 -5.66 -16.35
C GLN A 261 27.50 -5.49 -15.01
N LEU A 262 27.87 -6.26 -13.99
CA LEU A 262 27.22 -6.26 -12.68
C LEU A 262 27.75 -5.16 -11.73
N ALA A 263 29.00 -4.72 -11.95
CA ALA A 263 29.62 -3.65 -11.16
C ALA A 263 29.24 -2.24 -11.64
N SER A 264 28.76 -2.07 -12.88
CA SER A 264 28.55 -0.76 -13.50
C SER A 264 27.19 -0.15 -13.14
N CYS A 265 27.16 0.77 -12.17
CA CYS A 265 25.95 1.50 -11.79
C CYS A 265 25.74 2.80 -12.60
N ALA A 266 24.53 3.35 -12.52
CA ALA A 266 24.12 4.65 -13.06
C ALA A 266 23.61 5.56 -11.93
N VAL A 267 23.23 6.80 -12.26
CA VAL A 267 22.50 7.71 -11.35
C VAL A 267 21.11 7.98 -11.91
N LYS A 268 20.09 7.81 -11.06
CA LYS A 268 18.73 8.30 -11.25
C LYS A 268 18.57 9.62 -10.50
N GLN A 269 17.71 10.49 -11.01
CA GLN A 269 17.13 11.59 -10.23
C GLN A 269 15.67 11.25 -9.97
N ASN A 270 15.18 11.60 -8.78
CA ASN A 270 13.81 11.31 -8.37
C ASN A 270 12.80 11.89 -9.37
N GLY A 271 11.71 11.16 -9.60
CA GLY A 271 10.68 11.51 -10.59
C GLY A 271 10.81 10.85 -11.98
N LYS A 272 11.60 9.77 -12.14
CA LYS A 272 11.64 8.97 -13.39
C LYS A 272 11.56 7.45 -13.16
N GLY A 273 10.33 6.97 -13.02
CA GLY A 273 9.99 5.54 -13.00
C GLY A 273 10.29 4.85 -11.67
N GLY A 274 9.44 3.88 -11.30
CA GLY A 274 9.64 3.05 -10.12
C GLY A 274 10.88 2.14 -10.22
N LEU A 275 11.37 1.68 -9.08
CA LEU A 275 12.47 0.71 -9.01
C LEU A 275 12.00 -0.72 -9.33
N ASP A 276 12.94 -1.59 -9.69
CA ASP A 276 12.67 -3.01 -9.92
C ASP A 276 12.57 -3.75 -8.57
N ASN A 277 11.34 -4.13 -8.18
CA ASN A 277 11.11 -4.96 -6.99
C ASN A 277 11.40 -6.47 -7.23
N GLY A 278 11.80 -6.88 -8.43
CA GLY A 278 12.02 -8.27 -8.84
C GLY A 278 10.74 -8.98 -9.28
N GLY A 279 9.73 -8.26 -9.74
CA GLY A 279 8.44 -8.83 -10.15
C GLY A 279 8.36 -9.14 -11.65
N ASP A 280 7.48 -10.07 -12.03
CA ASP A 280 7.06 -10.29 -13.44
C ASP A 280 6.41 -9.04 -14.10
N ASN A 281 6.22 -7.98 -13.31
CA ASN A 281 5.48 -6.77 -13.61
C ASN A 281 6.26 -5.48 -13.34
N SER A 282 7.56 -5.55 -13.07
CA SER A 282 8.43 -4.40 -12.76
C SER A 282 8.60 -3.50 -13.98
N ASN A 283 7.59 -2.68 -14.22
CA ASN A 283 7.36 -1.93 -15.43
C ASN A 283 7.00 -0.49 -15.04
N VAL A 284 7.94 0.41 -15.29
CA VAL A 284 7.97 1.84 -14.86
C VAL A 284 6.75 2.71 -15.25
N ASN A 285 5.78 2.14 -15.95
CA ASN A 285 4.65 2.83 -16.56
C ASN A 285 3.37 2.88 -15.69
N ALA A 286 3.38 2.28 -14.48
CA ALA A 286 2.29 2.49 -13.51
C ALA A 286 2.16 3.97 -13.08
N ALA A 287 3.24 4.76 -13.21
CA ALA A 287 3.25 6.21 -13.03
C ALA A 287 2.55 7.00 -14.16
N GLY A 288 2.02 6.35 -15.22
CA GLY A 288 1.47 7.04 -16.40
C GLY A 288 0.28 7.98 -16.10
N ASP A 289 -0.49 7.71 -15.05
CA ASP A 289 -1.58 8.59 -14.59
C ASP A 289 -1.10 9.73 -13.67
N ALA A 290 0.13 9.66 -13.15
CA ALA A 290 0.81 10.76 -12.48
C ALA A 290 1.56 11.66 -13.49
N GLU A 291 2.26 11.08 -14.47
CA GLU A 291 2.96 11.83 -15.53
C GLU A 291 1.99 12.66 -16.39
N LYS A 292 0.81 12.12 -16.73
CA LYS A 292 -0.24 12.91 -17.41
C LYS A 292 -0.67 14.13 -16.59
N LYS A 293 -0.78 14.01 -15.26
CA LYS A 293 -1.14 15.14 -14.39
C LYS A 293 0.00 16.14 -14.20
N LYS A 294 1.28 15.70 -14.24
CA LYS A 294 2.44 16.62 -14.25
C LYS A 294 2.54 17.41 -15.56
N ALA A 295 2.17 16.83 -16.70
CA ALA A 295 2.08 17.57 -17.98
C ALA A 295 1.01 18.68 -17.96
N ASP A 296 -0.11 18.44 -17.27
CA ASP A 296 -1.22 19.41 -17.11
C ASP A 296 -1.03 20.38 -15.92
N GLY A 297 0.13 20.38 -15.26
CA GLY A 297 0.46 21.29 -14.15
C GLY A 297 -0.36 21.07 -12.88
N ASN A 298 -0.91 19.86 -12.68
CA ASN A 298 -1.98 19.58 -11.73
C ASN A 298 -1.70 18.35 -10.84
N ALA A 299 -0.42 18.04 -10.63
CA ALA A 299 0.03 17.11 -9.59
C ALA A 299 0.47 17.92 -8.37
N ALA A 300 -0.11 17.63 -7.20
CA ALA A 300 0.49 18.02 -5.94
C ALA A 300 1.80 17.23 -5.74
N ASP A 301 2.72 17.80 -4.97
CA ASP A 301 3.87 17.07 -4.44
C ASP A 301 3.37 16.04 -3.40
N LEU A 302 4.14 14.96 -3.20
CA LEU A 302 3.76 13.94 -2.21
C LEU A 302 3.85 14.53 -0.80
N PRO A 303 2.98 14.12 0.14
CA PRO A 303 3.10 14.54 1.52
C PRO A 303 4.45 14.11 2.10
N GLY A 304 5.20 15.09 2.61
CA GLY A 304 6.42 14.85 3.38
C GLY A 304 6.13 14.13 4.69
N VAL A 305 7.16 13.51 5.25
CA VAL A 305 7.11 12.74 6.49
C VAL A 305 7.66 13.60 7.63
N ASN A 306 7.00 13.60 8.79
CA ASN A 306 7.51 14.29 9.98
C ASN A 306 8.30 13.34 10.91
N ASP A 307 8.80 13.90 12.02
CA ASP A 307 9.61 13.20 13.03
C ASP A 307 8.93 11.94 13.64
N ASN A 308 7.61 11.81 13.54
CA ASN A 308 6.79 10.69 14.04
C ASN A 308 6.44 9.64 12.95
N ASN A 309 6.99 9.77 11.74
CA ASN A 309 6.56 9.08 10.52
C ASN A 309 5.14 9.43 10.02
N GLU A 310 4.51 10.51 10.47
CA GLU A 310 3.16 10.89 10.00
C GLU A 310 3.19 11.41 8.55
N ILE A 311 2.11 11.17 7.80
CA ILE A 311 2.02 11.42 6.34
C ILE A 311 0.68 12.08 6.02
N GLY A 312 0.74 13.29 5.46
CA GLY A 312 -0.40 14.00 4.90
C GLY A 312 -1.38 14.48 5.96
N ASP A 313 -2.65 14.13 5.78
CA ASP A 313 -3.83 14.46 6.57
C ASP A 313 -4.22 13.34 7.58
N ASN A 314 -3.37 12.31 7.75
CA ASN A 314 -3.64 11.20 8.67
C ASN A 314 -3.28 11.57 10.13
N GLU A 315 -4.21 12.22 10.83
CA GLU A 315 -4.05 12.74 12.21
C GLU A 315 -4.49 11.75 13.32
N GLY A 316 -3.90 11.87 14.52
CA GLY A 316 -4.26 11.14 15.74
C GLY A 316 -3.40 9.90 16.08
N GLU A 317 -3.62 9.33 17.27
CA GLU A 317 -2.78 8.24 17.84
C GLU A 317 -2.92 6.91 17.08
N ILE A 318 -1.80 6.38 16.61
CA ILE A 318 -1.70 5.07 15.95
C ILE A 318 -2.00 3.92 16.92
N GLN A 319 -3.12 3.24 16.69
CA GLN A 319 -3.59 2.10 17.47
C GLN A 319 -2.91 0.79 17.02
N ARG A 320 -1.89 0.34 17.76
CA ARG A 320 -1.31 -1.00 17.58
C ARG A 320 -2.37 -2.07 17.88
N ALA A 321 -2.49 -3.08 17.03
CA ALA A 321 -3.38 -4.22 17.26
C ALA A 321 -3.04 -4.94 18.59
N GLU A 322 -4.05 -5.19 19.43
CA GLU A 322 -3.94 -6.06 20.61
C GLU A 322 -3.55 -7.49 20.20
N LYS A 323 -4.04 -7.93 19.03
CA LYS A 323 -3.81 -9.27 18.51
C LYS A 323 -3.70 -9.29 16.98
N VAL A 324 -2.73 -10.05 16.47
CA VAL A 324 -2.58 -10.44 15.06
C VAL A 324 -2.59 -11.96 14.97
N ASP A 325 -3.51 -12.55 14.20
CA ASP A 325 -3.48 -13.98 13.81
C ASP A 325 -3.19 -14.12 12.31
N LEU A 326 -1.97 -14.52 11.93
CA LEU A 326 -1.63 -14.88 10.54
C LEU A 326 -1.92 -16.36 10.32
N THR A 327 -2.99 -16.72 9.61
CA THR A 327 -3.42 -18.12 9.45
C THR A 327 -3.69 -18.51 8.00
N PHE A 328 -2.95 -19.49 7.52
CA PHE A 328 -3.14 -20.11 6.22
C PHE A 328 -4.15 -21.28 6.30
N THR A 329 -5.09 -21.32 5.36
CA THR A 329 -6.14 -22.35 5.25
C THR A 329 -6.26 -22.88 3.81
N SER A 330 -7.17 -23.82 3.56
CA SER A 330 -7.45 -24.30 2.20
C SER A 330 -8.36 -23.38 1.37
N GLY A 331 -8.98 -22.35 1.96
CA GLY A 331 -9.98 -21.51 1.28
C GLY A 331 -11.10 -22.30 0.59
N GLY A 332 -11.55 -23.39 1.23
CA GLY A 332 -12.57 -24.29 0.68
C GLY A 332 -12.06 -25.37 -0.27
N ALA A 333 -10.80 -25.30 -0.71
CA ALA A 333 -10.22 -26.32 -1.57
C ALA A 333 -10.12 -27.68 -0.87
N ARG A 334 -10.36 -28.78 -1.60
CA ARG A 334 -10.10 -30.15 -1.08
C ARG A 334 -8.61 -30.46 -0.92
N ARG A 335 -7.75 -29.71 -1.62
CA ARG A 335 -6.28 -29.77 -1.57
C ARG A 335 -5.72 -28.46 -2.11
N VAL A 336 -4.59 -27.99 -1.57
CA VAL A 336 -3.82 -26.85 -2.09
C VAL A 336 -2.43 -27.28 -2.59
N VAL A 337 -1.85 -26.50 -3.51
CA VAL A 337 -0.43 -26.61 -3.93
C VAL A 337 0.41 -25.49 -3.28
N ALA A 338 1.74 -25.56 -3.35
CA ALA A 338 2.59 -24.48 -2.86
C ALA A 338 2.33 -23.16 -3.59
N MET A 339 2.37 -22.04 -2.85
CA MET A 339 2.59 -20.72 -3.43
C MET A 339 4.05 -20.65 -3.92
N PRO A 340 4.34 -20.07 -5.10
CA PRO A 340 5.72 -19.76 -5.46
C PRO A 340 6.28 -18.71 -4.50
N LYS A 341 7.60 -18.73 -4.28
CA LYS A 341 8.28 -17.59 -3.61
C LYS A 341 8.06 -16.33 -4.45
N PHE A 342 7.99 -15.19 -3.78
CA PHE A 342 7.66 -13.87 -4.31
C PHE A 342 6.25 -13.71 -4.89
N LEU A 343 5.33 -14.65 -4.63
CA LEU A 343 3.91 -14.40 -4.86
C LEU A 343 3.47 -13.14 -4.09
N ARG A 344 2.99 -12.12 -4.81
CA ARG A 344 2.53 -10.86 -4.23
C ARG A 344 1.02 -10.77 -4.33
N VAL A 345 0.35 -10.48 -3.22
CA VAL A 345 -1.11 -10.53 -3.16
C VAL A 345 -1.63 -9.28 -2.46
N LEU A 346 -2.51 -8.56 -3.14
CA LEU A 346 -3.20 -7.40 -2.61
C LEU A 346 -4.66 -7.77 -2.30
N TYR A 347 -5.14 -7.45 -1.11
CA TYR A 347 -6.53 -7.55 -0.69
C TYR A 347 -7.15 -6.15 -0.63
N GLY A 348 -8.47 -6.03 -0.85
CA GLY A 348 -9.15 -4.72 -0.82
C GLY A 348 -8.75 -3.79 -1.98
N ASP A 349 -8.93 -2.48 -1.77
CA ASP A 349 -8.53 -1.44 -2.74
C ASP A 349 -8.29 -0.07 -2.06
N ALA A 350 -7.03 0.30 -1.91
CA ALA A 350 -6.63 1.54 -1.26
C ALA A 350 -7.13 2.82 -1.97
N LYS A 351 -7.51 2.76 -3.26
CA LYS A 351 -8.07 3.91 -4.01
C LYS A 351 -9.49 3.62 -4.49
N GLN A 352 -10.33 3.06 -3.60
CA GLN A 352 -11.71 2.64 -3.91
C GLN A 352 -12.55 3.72 -4.61
N SER A 353 -12.49 4.97 -4.18
CA SER A 353 -13.28 6.07 -4.74
C SER A 353 -12.86 6.43 -6.17
N THR A 354 -11.63 6.10 -6.55
CA THR A 354 -11.12 6.18 -7.93
C THR A 354 -11.41 4.91 -8.74
N ASN A 355 -11.16 3.74 -8.16
CA ASN A 355 -11.21 2.42 -8.85
C ASN A 355 -12.62 1.80 -8.91
N GLY A 356 -13.55 2.29 -8.08
CA GLY A 356 -14.87 1.72 -7.87
C GLY A 356 -14.89 0.51 -6.93
N PRO A 357 -16.08 0.05 -6.49
CA PRO A 357 -16.23 -0.92 -5.40
C PRO A 357 -15.92 -2.38 -5.77
N ALA A 358 -15.38 -2.68 -6.96
CA ALA A 358 -15.21 -4.05 -7.44
C ALA A 358 -14.14 -4.86 -6.67
N ASN A 359 -13.09 -4.18 -6.22
CA ASN A 359 -11.96 -4.73 -5.49
C ASN A 359 -12.13 -4.65 -3.97
N ALA A 360 -12.81 -3.61 -3.48
CA ALA A 360 -13.16 -3.42 -2.07
C ALA A 360 -13.92 -4.63 -1.50
N ARG A 361 -13.80 -4.83 -0.18
CA ARG A 361 -14.34 -6.00 0.52
C ARG A 361 -14.96 -5.63 1.86
N PRO A 362 -15.99 -6.35 2.31
CA PRO A 362 -16.37 -6.35 3.71
C PRO A 362 -15.26 -7.01 4.55
N SER A 363 -14.44 -6.21 5.22
CA SER A 363 -13.33 -6.67 6.08
C SER A 363 -13.67 -6.63 7.57
N TRP A 364 -14.56 -5.73 7.97
CA TRP A 364 -14.70 -5.29 9.36
C TRP A 364 -15.76 -6.06 10.13
N THR A 365 -15.54 -6.29 11.42
CA THR A 365 -16.49 -6.93 12.35
C THR A 365 -16.09 -6.67 13.80
N CYS A 366 -16.72 -7.37 14.76
CA CYS A 366 -16.34 -7.36 16.16
C CYS A 366 -16.03 -8.78 16.65
N THR A 367 -15.24 -8.93 17.71
CA THR A 367 -15.02 -10.24 18.34
C THR A 367 -16.34 -10.87 18.83
N GLY A 368 -16.58 -12.13 18.49
CA GLY A 368 -17.87 -12.83 18.70
C GLY A 368 -18.95 -12.55 17.64
N PHE A 369 -18.67 -11.68 16.66
CA PHE A 369 -19.55 -11.34 15.54
C PHE A 369 -18.96 -11.73 14.18
N GLU A 370 -17.93 -12.58 14.14
CA GLU A 370 -17.20 -12.95 12.92
C GLU A 370 -18.08 -13.69 11.89
N ASP A 371 -19.30 -14.08 12.26
CA ASP A 371 -20.32 -14.61 11.34
C ASP A 371 -20.87 -13.59 10.34
N ARG A 372 -20.51 -12.32 10.51
CA ARG A 372 -20.76 -11.24 9.56
C ARG A 372 -19.54 -10.33 9.39
N LEU A 373 -19.43 -9.73 8.22
CA LEU A 373 -18.44 -8.72 7.86
C LEU A 373 -19.14 -7.49 7.26
N THR A 374 -18.54 -6.31 7.37
CA THR A 374 -19.07 -5.05 6.84
C THR A 374 -17.96 -4.24 6.15
N GLU A 375 -18.39 -3.37 5.22
CA GLU A 375 -17.58 -2.36 4.51
C GLU A 375 -17.47 -1.04 5.30
N LEU A 376 -18.05 -1.00 6.50
CA LEU A 376 -18.24 0.17 7.35
C LEU A 376 -17.64 -0.09 8.73
N TYR A 377 -17.14 0.94 9.41
CA TYR A 377 -16.56 0.87 10.75
C TYR A 377 -17.57 0.30 11.75
N PRO A 378 -17.27 -0.81 12.43
CA PRO A 378 -18.20 -1.44 13.35
C PRO A 378 -18.21 -0.72 14.71
N ILE A 379 -19.41 -0.41 15.20
CA ILE A 379 -19.66 -0.12 16.61
C ILE A 379 -19.97 -1.45 17.30
N CYS A 380 -19.14 -1.83 18.25
CA CYS A 380 -19.14 -3.14 18.91
C CYS A 380 -19.94 -3.14 20.22
N PRO A 381 -20.69 -4.22 20.53
CA PRO A 381 -21.32 -4.41 21.82
C PRO A 381 -20.29 -4.51 22.96
N ARG A 382 -20.68 -4.10 24.17
CA ARG A 382 -19.82 -4.12 25.36
C ARG A 382 -19.18 -5.50 25.57
N GLY A 383 -17.85 -5.55 25.58
CA GLY A 383 -17.06 -6.78 25.73
C GLY A 383 -16.60 -7.40 24.40
N SER A 384 -17.09 -6.91 23.26
CA SER A 384 -16.52 -7.17 21.93
C SER A 384 -15.56 -6.04 21.53
N LYS A 385 -14.51 -6.40 20.78
CA LYS A 385 -13.47 -5.49 20.29
C LYS A 385 -13.52 -5.35 18.77
N VAL A 386 -13.03 -4.24 18.23
CA VAL A 386 -13.01 -3.97 16.77
C VAL A 386 -12.06 -4.95 16.08
N THR A 387 -12.50 -5.55 14.97
CA THR A 387 -11.78 -6.62 14.29
C THR A 387 -11.77 -6.43 12.77
N ARG A 388 -10.60 -6.55 12.13
CA ARG A 388 -10.47 -6.68 10.66
C ARG A 388 -10.12 -8.13 10.30
N ILE A 389 -10.71 -8.68 9.23
CA ILE A 389 -10.52 -10.07 8.78
C ILE A 389 -10.24 -10.14 7.27
N HIS A 390 -9.03 -9.76 6.89
CA HIS A 390 -8.55 -9.82 5.51
C HIS A 390 -8.30 -11.29 5.10
N SER A 391 -9.15 -11.83 4.23
CA SER A 391 -9.07 -13.21 3.72
C SER A 391 -8.68 -13.18 2.25
N PHE A 392 -7.42 -13.46 1.94
CA PHE A 392 -6.79 -13.17 0.64
C PHE A 392 -7.34 -14.01 -0.53
N PRO A 393 -7.08 -13.59 -1.78
CA PRO A 393 -7.11 -14.46 -2.95
C PRO A 393 -6.38 -15.80 -2.73
N ASN A 394 -6.88 -16.89 -3.33
CA ASN A 394 -6.41 -18.26 -3.09
C ASN A 394 -6.33 -19.13 -4.35
N CYS A 395 -6.57 -18.56 -5.52
CA CYS A 395 -6.47 -19.20 -6.81
C CYS A 395 -5.37 -18.52 -7.61
N TRP A 396 -4.22 -19.17 -7.74
CA TRP A 396 -3.06 -18.68 -8.48
C TRP A 396 -3.08 -19.19 -9.92
N ASP A 397 -2.73 -18.37 -10.91
CA ASP A 397 -2.76 -18.73 -12.34
C ASP A 397 -1.80 -19.87 -12.70
N GLY A 398 -0.85 -20.16 -11.82
CA GLY A 398 0.07 -21.26 -11.94
C GLY A 398 1.35 -20.95 -12.72
N LYS A 399 1.58 -19.67 -13.08
CA LYS A 399 2.76 -19.14 -13.77
C LYS A 399 3.38 -17.95 -13.04
N ASN A 400 2.66 -16.83 -12.89
CA ASN A 400 3.27 -15.52 -12.58
C ASN A 400 3.28 -15.25 -11.07
N THR A 401 4.37 -14.69 -10.55
CA THR A 401 4.52 -14.30 -9.13
C THR A 401 3.84 -12.97 -8.83
N ASP A 402 3.72 -12.11 -9.83
CA ASP A 402 2.93 -10.88 -9.80
C ASP A 402 2.34 -10.62 -11.21
N SER A 403 1.44 -9.65 -11.37
CA SER A 403 0.89 -9.26 -12.68
C SER A 403 0.95 -7.76 -12.91
N ALA A 404 0.84 -7.31 -14.16
CA ALA A 404 0.88 -5.89 -14.55
C ALA A 404 -0.17 -4.97 -13.89
N ASN A 405 -1.06 -5.52 -13.06
CA ASN A 405 -2.06 -4.84 -12.25
C ASN A 405 -2.18 -5.42 -10.82
N HIS A 406 -1.22 -6.26 -10.42
CA HIS A 406 -1.14 -6.99 -9.14
C HIS A 406 -2.35 -7.86 -8.75
N ARG A 407 -3.31 -8.10 -9.66
CA ARG A 407 -4.63 -8.69 -9.34
C ARG A 407 -5.13 -9.79 -10.29
N THR A 408 -4.50 -10.05 -11.44
CA THR A 408 -4.95 -11.08 -12.39
C THR A 408 -4.21 -12.42 -12.28
N HIS A 409 -2.98 -12.43 -11.74
CA HIS A 409 -2.24 -13.67 -11.52
C HIS A 409 -2.77 -14.47 -10.31
N ILE A 410 -3.49 -13.82 -9.38
CA ILE A 410 -4.13 -14.48 -8.24
C ILE A 410 -5.53 -13.89 -7.98
N VAL A 411 -6.52 -14.76 -7.84
CA VAL A 411 -7.94 -14.40 -7.71
C VAL A 411 -8.63 -15.20 -6.61
N PHE A 412 -9.86 -14.82 -6.27
CA PHE A 412 -10.70 -15.56 -5.32
C PHE A 412 -11.30 -16.83 -5.96
N SER A 413 -11.41 -17.89 -5.17
CA SER A 413 -12.25 -19.05 -5.50
C SER A 413 -13.75 -18.70 -5.44
N ASP A 414 -14.59 -19.52 -6.08
CA ASP A 414 -16.05 -19.44 -5.91
C ASP A 414 -16.50 -19.78 -4.47
N ARG A 415 -17.81 -19.65 -4.19
CA ARG A 415 -18.42 -20.01 -2.90
C ARG A 415 -18.33 -21.51 -2.52
N ASN A 416 -17.70 -22.33 -3.36
CA ASN A 416 -17.43 -23.76 -3.11
C ASN A 416 -15.93 -24.06 -3.00
N GLY A 417 -15.06 -23.05 -3.04
CA GLY A 417 -13.60 -23.21 -2.99
C GLY A 417 -12.96 -23.60 -4.32
N LYS A 418 -13.69 -23.50 -5.44
CA LYS A 418 -13.23 -23.87 -6.78
C LYS A 418 -12.61 -22.67 -7.50
N CYS A 419 -11.43 -22.88 -8.09
CA CYS A 419 -10.78 -21.87 -8.94
C CYS A 419 -11.34 -21.78 -10.36
N PRO A 420 -11.15 -20.62 -11.04
CA PRO A 420 -11.35 -20.51 -12.49
C PRO A 420 -10.49 -21.49 -13.29
N ARG A 421 -10.85 -21.74 -14.56
CA ARG A 421 -10.12 -22.69 -15.42
C ARG A 421 -8.67 -22.22 -15.64
N GLY A 422 -7.72 -23.11 -15.38
CA GLY A 422 -6.27 -22.85 -15.47
C GLY A 422 -5.62 -22.56 -14.12
N PHE A 423 -6.37 -21.94 -13.20
CA PHE A 423 -5.88 -21.56 -11.87
C PHE A 423 -5.80 -22.77 -10.92
N LYS A 424 -4.85 -22.71 -9.98
CA LYS A 424 -4.51 -23.71 -8.98
C LYS A 424 -4.90 -23.17 -7.58
N ASN A 425 -5.57 -23.97 -6.76
CA ASN A 425 -5.79 -23.62 -5.36
C ASN A 425 -4.45 -23.60 -4.60
N VAL A 426 -4.09 -22.46 -4.05
CA VAL A 426 -2.96 -22.27 -3.11
C VAL A 426 -3.51 -22.05 -1.68
N PRO A 427 -2.67 -22.14 -0.62
CA PRO A 427 -3.06 -21.72 0.72
C PRO A 427 -3.70 -20.33 0.70
N GLN A 428 -4.90 -20.21 1.27
CA GLN A 428 -5.51 -18.91 1.51
C GLN A 428 -4.90 -18.34 2.79
N LEU A 429 -4.14 -17.24 2.68
CA LEU A 429 -3.81 -16.40 3.82
C LEU A 429 -5.10 -15.76 4.36
N ARG A 430 -5.26 -15.79 5.69
CA ARG A 430 -6.19 -14.92 6.39
C ARG A 430 -5.43 -14.24 7.53
N ILE A 431 -5.41 -12.92 7.49
CA ILE A 431 -4.98 -12.08 8.60
C ILE A 431 -6.22 -11.77 9.46
N THR A 432 -6.01 -11.61 10.77
CA THR A 432 -7.07 -11.16 11.68
C THR A 432 -6.45 -10.26 12.72
N LEU A 433 -6.93 -9.01 12.74
CA LEU A 433 -6.42 -7.91 13.55
C LEU A 433 -7.50 -7.53 14.55
N VAL A 434 -7.16 -7.45 15.84
CA VAL A 434 -8.08 -7.04 16.91
C VAL A 434 -7.52 -5.80 17.60
N TYR A 435 -8.35 -4.78 17.78
CA TYR A 435 -7.99 -3.48 18.35
C TYR A 435 -8.88 -3.16 19.56
N ASP A 436 -8.28 -2.65 20.63
CA ASP A 436 -8.98 -2.32 21.88
C ASP A 436 -9.54 -0.89 21.90
N ILE A 437 -10.18 -0.50 20.80
CA ILE A 437 -10.74 0.85 20.61
C ILE A 437 -11.87 1.06 21.63
N PRO A 438 -11.86 2.13 22.44
CA PRO A 438 -12.92 2.38 23.42
C PRO A 438 -14.31 2.50 22.80
N ALA A 439 -15.34 2.03 23.50
CA ALA A 439 -16.70 1.91 22.94
C ALA A 439 -17.42 3.26 22.75
N ASP A 440 -17.02 4.27 23.51
CA ASP A 440 -17.36 5.68 23.35
C ASP A 440 -16.67 6.29 22.11
N ILE A 441 -15.38 6.08 21.91
CA ILE A 441 -14.66 6.48 20.68
C ILE A 441 -15.33 5.87 19.43
N GLN A 442 -15.68 4.58 19.48
CA GLN A 442 -16.45 3.92 18.42
C GLN A 442 -17.82 4.58 18.16
N ALA A 443 -18.54 4.97 19.23
CA ALA A 443 -19.86 5.58 19.12
C ALA A 443 -19.82 7.07 18.72
N ALA A 444 -18.74 7.77 19.02
CA ALA A 444 -18.49 9.14 18.61
C ALA A 444 -18.09 9.26 17.13
N GLY A 445 -17.57 8.18 16.54
CA GLY A 445 -17.01 8.16 15.18
C GLY A 445 -15.54 8.58 15.12
N GLN A 446 -14.80 8.43 16.21
CA GLN A 446 -13.47 8.99 16.43
C GLN A 446 -12.32 8.00 16.16
N TYR A 447 -12.53 6.99 15.32
CA TYR A 447 -11.46 6.11 14.84
C TYR A 447 -11.54 5.89 13.33
N ALA A 448 -10.37 5.79 12.68
CA ALA A 448 -10.24 5.76 11.23
C ALA A 448 -9.16 4.74 10.80
N VAL A 449 -9.24 4.29 9.54
CA VAL A 449 -8.10 3.67 8.84
C VAL A 449 -7.29 4.76 8.14
N ASP A 450 -5.96 4.68 8.21
CA ASP A 450 -5.09 5.53 7.40
C ASP A 450 -5.36 5.28 5.91
N ALA A 451 -5.46 6.36 5.14
CA ALA A 451 -5.83 6.30 3.73
C ALA A 451 -5.31 7.51 2.95
N PHE A 452 -5.27 7.37 1.62
CA PHE A 452 -5.14 8.50 0.70
C PHE A 452 -6.18 9.59 1.02
N ALA A 453 -5.74 10.85 1.13
CA ALA A 453 -6.57 12.04 1.34
C ALA A 453 -7.90 12.07 0.55
N GLN A 454 -7.88 11.58 -0.69
CA GLN A 454 -9.04 11.62 -1.58
C GLN A 454 -10.12 10.56 -1.24
N GLU A 455 -9.77 9.55 -0.42
CA GLU A 455 -10.69 8.56 0.15
C GLU A 455 -11.32 9.02 1.48
N LYS A 456 -10.76 10.02 2.17
CA LYS A 456 -11.31 10.62 3.41
C LYS A 456 -11.68 9.61 4.49
N HIS A 457 -10.74 8.73 4.82
CA HIS A 457 -10.92 7.65 5.78
C HIS A 457 -12.16 6.76 5.52
N ASN A 458 -12.62 6.65 4.27
CA ASN A 458 -13.70 5.73 3.86
C ASN A 458 -13.29 4.27 4.15
N PRO A 459 -13.98 3.52 5.02
CA PRO A 459 -13.57 2.16 5.44
C PRO A 459 -13.54 1.11 4.31
N ARG A 460 -14.01 1.46 3.10
CA ARG A 460 -13.84 0.66 1.88
C ARG A 460 -12.46 0.77 1.23
N SER A 461 -11.65 1.76 1.62
CA SER A 461 -10.23 1.83 1.25
C SER A 461 -9.38 0.79 1.99
N ASP A 462 -9.94 0.11 3.00
CA ASP A 462 -9.25 -0.96 3.73
C ASP A 462 -8.73 -2.06 2.80
N HIS A 463 -7.44 -2.34 2.96
CA HIS A 463 -6.62 -3.24 2.16
C HIS A 463 -5.61 -3.96 3.06
N ASP A 464 -4.94 -4.97 2.53
CA ASP A 464 -3.91 -5.74 3.24
C ASP A 464 -3.05 -6.45 2.19
N ASP A 465 -1.74 -6.36 2.36
CA ASP A 465 -0.74 -6.64 1.33
C ASP A 465 0.28 -7.68 1.81
N PHE A 466 0.53 -8.67 0.96
CA PHE A 466 1.35 -9.84 1.28
C PHE A 466 2.38 -10.13 0.21
N ALA A 467 3.65 -10.33 0.61
CA ALA A 467 4.69 -10.87 -0.25
C ALA A 467 5.28 -12.15 0.36
N ASN A 468 5.06 -13.28 -0.30
CA ASN A 468 5.52 -14.59 0.17
C ASN A 468 7.04 -14.77 0.02
N VAL A 469 7.79 -14.82 1.11
CA VAL A 469 9.24 -15.10 1.12
C VAL A 469 9.57 -16.35 1.94
N MET A 470 8.57 -17.22 2.20
CA MET A 470 8.77 -18.49 2.89
C MET A 470 9.87 -19.33 2.20
N SER A 471 10.70 -20.00 3.00
CA SER A 471 11.59 -21.04 2.49
C SER A 471 10.77 -22.20 1.91
N GLN A 472 11.32 -22.91 0.91
CA GLN A 472 10.62 -24.06 0.31
C GLN A 472 10.32 -25.15 1.35
N ARG A 473 11.17 -25.29 2.37
CA ARG A 473 10.95 -26.15 3.54
C ARG A 473 9.69 -25.74 4.31
N LEU A 474 9.55 -24.45 4.63
CA LEU A 474 8.39 -23.91 5.37
C LEU A 474 7.11 -24.03 4.54
N MET A 475 7.15 -23.65 3.26
CA MET A 475 6.02 -23.81 2.33
C MET A 475 5.57 -25.28 2.21
N ASN A 476 6.52 -26.21 2.12
CA ASN A 476 6.23 -27.65 2.09
C ASN A 476 5.59 -28.14 3.42
N GLN A 477 6.02 -27.62 4.58
CA GLN A 477 5.41 -27.93 5.88
C GLN A 477 3.98 -27.39 5.98
N LEU A 478 3.76 -26.15 5.55
CA LEU A 478 2.47 -25.47 5.49
C LEU A 478 1.47 -26.24 4.62
N VAL A 479 1.82 -26.51 3.36
CA VAL A 479 1.01 -27.27 2.41
C VAL A 479 0.72 -28.68 2.92
N LYS A 480 1.71 -29.34 3.54
CA LYS A 480 1.53 -30.66 4.16
C LYS A 480 0.57 -30.61 5.35
N CYS A 481 0.59 -29.55 6.16
CA CYS A 481 -0.31 -29.41 7.30
C CYS A 481 -1.76 -29.24 6.86
N ILE A 482 -2.03 -28.28 5.96
CA ILE A 482 -3.37 -28.02 5.40
C ILE A 482 -3.92 -29.28 4.73
N ASN A 483 -3.15 -29.90 3.84
CA ASN A 483 -3.57 -31.08 3.07
C ASN A 483 -3.70 -32.37 3.89
N SER A 484 -3.17 -32.42 5.12
CA SER A 484 -3.35 -33.56 6.03
C SER A 484 -4.44 -33.32 7.09
N GLY A 485 -5.18 -32.22 7.02
CA GLY A 485 -6.24 -31.89 7.97
C GLY A 485 -5.74 -31.50 9.36
N LYS A 486 -4.43 -31.24 9.52
CA LYS A 486 -3.81 -30.93 10.81
C LYS A 486 -3.85 -29.43 11.10
N ARG A 487 -3.91 -29.07 12.37
CA ARG A 487 -3.66 -27.69 12.83
C ARG A 487 -2.21 -27.59 13.27
N CYS A 488 -1.44 -26.71 12.64
CA CYS A 488 -0.07 -26.40 12.99
C CYS A 488 0.02 -24.94 13.45
N ARG A 489 0.88 -24.68 14.44
CA ARG A 489 1.35 -23.35 14.82
C ARG A 489 2.88 -23.38 14.82
N GLN A 490 3.49 -22.31 14.34
CA GLN A 490 4.93 -22.15 14.18
C GLN A 490 5.32 -20.71 14.53
#